data_AF-A0AA39Q203-F1
#
_entry.id   AF-A0AA39Q203-F1
#
_cell.length_a   1.000
_cell.length_b   1.000
_cell.length_c   1.000
_cell.angle_alpha   90.00
_cell.angle_beta   90.00
_cell.angle_gamma   90.00
#
_symmetry.space_group_name_H-M   'P 1'
#
loop_
_entity.id
_entity.type
_entity.pdbx_description
1 polymer ?
#
loop_
_entity_poly.entity_id
_entity_poly.type
_entity_poly.pdbx_seq_one_letter_code
_entity_poly.pdbx_strand_id
1 'polypeptide(L)'
;MHIPLPYQSGLLKGLQIYAKGIHIDKSELTINMCKDCFRVLSKGSIPWLGLCNGLFLGDIPPELQDLTIIEESMIALCRAKCYVIQLKEDITEFEDASVQ
;
A
#
# COMPACT_ATOMS: atom_id res chain seq x y z
N MET A 1 13.26 -13.01 -6.02
CA MET A 1 12.40 -11.81 -6.00
C MET A 1 11.35 -11.99 -7.09
N HIS A 2 10.16 -12.50 -6.76
CA HIS A 2 9.11 -12.71 -7.76
C HIS A 2 8.05 -11.63 -7.54
N ILE A 3 8.15 -10.53 -8.28
CA ILE A 3 7.02 -9.62 -8.44
C ILE A 3 5.88 -10.49 -9.00
N PRO A 4 4.68 -10.53 -8.40
CA PRO A 4 3.57 -11.27 -8.96
C PRO A 4 3.10 -10.49 -10.18
N LEU A 5 3.74 -10.76 -11.30
CA LEU A 5 3.18 -10.46 -12.60
C LEU A 5 1.89 -11.26 -12.75
N PRO A 6 0.90 -10.77 -13.51
CA PRO A 6 -0.21 -11.61 -13.90
C PRO A 6 0.32 -12.90 -14.52
N TYR A 7 -0.28 -14.04 -14.17
CA TYR A 7 0.15 -15.33 -14.72
C TYR A 7 0.13 -15.27 -16.25
N GLN A 8 1.19 -15.76 -16.88
CA GLN A 8 1.40 -15.57 -18.32
C GLN A 8 0.72 -16.66 -19.17
N SER A 9 0.42 -17.82 -18.58
CA SER A 9 -0.08 -19.01 -19.29
C SER A 9 -0.99 -19.87 -18.40
N GLY A 10 -1.73 -20.79 -19.03
CA GLY A 10 -2.60 -21.75 -18.35
C GLY A 10 -3.95 -21.16 -17.91
N LEU A 11 -4.65 -21.88 -17.03
CA LEU A 11 -5.97 -21.51 -16.50
C LEU A 11 -5.99 -20.19 -15.71
N LEU A 12 -4.82 -19.76 -15.23
CA LEU A 12 -4.65 -18.55 -14.44
C LEU A 12 -4.27 -17.33 -15.29
N LYS A 13 -4.13 -17.50 -16.61
CA LYS A 13 -3.62 -16.45 -17.50
C LYS A 13 -4.37 -15.12 -17.30
N GLY A 14 -3.61 -14.06 -17.03
CA GLY A 14 -4.16 -12.71 -16.83
C GLY A 14 -4.64 -12.41 -15.40
N LEU A 15 -4.66 -13.39 -14.50
CA LEU A 15 -4.99 -13.16 -13.09
C LEU A 15 -3.74 -12.79 -12.30
N GLN A 16 -3.91 -11.92 -11.31
CA GLN A 16 -2.85 -11.54 -10.38
C GLN A 16 -3.22 -12.05 -8.99
N ILE A 17 -2.71 -13.24 -8.66
CA ILE A 17 -3.05 -14.01 -7.45
C ILE A 17 -1.76 -14.40 -6.72
N TYR A 18 -1.78 -14.32 -5.40
CA TYR A 18 -0.66 -14.73 -4.57
C TYR A 18 -0.44 -16.25 -4.67
N ALA A 19 0.79 -16.67 -5.00
CA ALA A 19 1.10 -18.07 -5.29
C ALA A 19 0.77 -19.03 -4.14
N LYS A 20 0.93 -18.61 -2.87
CA LYS A 20 0.60 -19.47 -1.71
C LYS A 20 -0.91 -19.74 -1.55
N GLY A 21 -1.76 -18.96 -2.21
CA GLY A 21 -3.21 -19.19 -2.23
C GLY A 21 -3.66 -20.15 -3.32
N ILE A 22 -2.76 -20.69 -4.13
CA ILE A 22 -3.09 -21.56 -5.26
C ILE A 22 -2.76 -23.00 -4.88
N HIS A 23 -3.74 -23.87 -5.00
CA HIS A 23 -3.61 -25.30 -4.74
C HIS A 23 -3.98 -26.07 -6.00
N ILE A 24 -3.10 -26.99 -6.42
CA ILE A 24 -3.28 -27.80 -7.62
C ILE A 24 -3.19 -29.26 -7.19
N ASP A 25 -4.34 -29.94 -7.15
CA ASP A 25 -4.44 -31.35 -6.75
C ASP A 25 -5.06 -32.17 -7.87
N LYS A 26 -4.35 -33.18 -8.39
CA LYS A 26 -4.87 -34.15 -9.38
C LYS A 26 -5.66 -33.52 -10.56
N SER A 27 -5.18 -32.39 -11.07
CA SER A 27 -5.79 -31.55 -12.13
C SER A 27 -6.96 -30.65 -11.72
N GLU A 28 -7.27 -30.56 -10.43
CA GLU A 28 -8.21 -29.58 -9.87
C GLU A 28 -7.45 -28.37 -9.34
N LEU A 29 -7.85 -27.17 -9.77
CA LEU A 29 -7.27 -25.89 -9.37
C LEU A 29 -8.20 -25.24 -8.36
N THR A 30 -7.74 -25.04 -7.14
CA THR A 30 -8.47 -24.30 -6.10
C THR A 30 -7.69 -23.06 -5.66
N ILE A 31 -8.42 -21.96 -5.45
CA ILE A 31 -7.86 -20.68 -5.04
C ILE A 31 -8.42 -20.33 -3.66
N ASN A 32 -7.52 -20.22 -2.69
CA ASN A 32 -7.84 -19.69 -1.37
C ASN A 32 -7.81 -18.16 -1.40
N MET A 33 -8.90 -17.56 -0.97
CA MET A 33 -9.08 -16.12 -0.97
C MET A 33 -9.68 -15.66 0.36
N CYS A 34 -9.20 -14.53 0.88
CA CYS A 34 -9.79 -13.95 2.09
C CYS A 34 -11.22 -13.47 1.84
N LYS A 35 -12.00 -13.38 2.92
CA LYS A 35 -13.42 -13.00 2.85
C LYS A 35 -13.63 -11.61 2.25
N ASP A 36 -12.69 -10.69 2.48
CA ASP A 36 -12.79 -9.32 1.96
C ASP A 36 -12.62 -9.26 0.45
N CYS A 37 -11.59 -9.93 -0.08
CA CYS A 37 -11.41 -10.04 -1.53
C CYS A 37 -12.59 -10.75 -2.18
N PHE A 38 -13.07 -11.86 -1.61
CA PHE A 38 -14.23 -12.58 -2.13
C PHE A 38 -15.47 -11.68 -2.19
N ARG A 39 -15.81 -11.01 -1.08
CA ARG A 39 -16.99 -10.13 -0.98
C ARG A 39 -16.98 -9.01 -2.02
N VAL A 40 -15.83 -8.43 -2.32
CA VAL A 40 -15.73 -7.33 -3.29
C VAL A 40 -15.77 -7.88 -4.73
N LEU A 41 -15.08 -8.98 -5.00
CA LEU A 41 -15.04 -9.62 -6.31
C LEU A 41 -16.40 -10.22 -6.70
N SER A 42 -17.17 -10.78 -5.75
CA SER A 42 -18.53 -11.26 -5.98
C SER A 42 -19.48 -10.16 -6.46
N LYS A 43 -19.13 -8.88 -6.26
CA LYS A 43 -19.88 -7.71 -6.74
C LYS A 43 -19.33 -7.16 -8.06
N GLY A 44 -18.37 -7.85 -8.70
CA GLY A 44 -17.71 -7.39 -9.92
C GLY A 44 -16.81 -6.17 -9.72
N SER A 45 -16.40 -5.89 -8.48
CA SER A 45 -15.56 -4.73 -8.12
C SER A 45 -14.14 -5.16 -7.77
N ILE A 46 -13.20 -4.22 -7.82
CA ILE A 46 -11.79 -4.47 -7.49
C ILE A 46 -11.54 -4.13 -6.01
N PRO A 47 -10.95 -5.05 -5.20
CA PRO A 47 -10.59 -4.75 -3.81
C PRO A 47 -9.59 -3.60 -3.71
N TRP A 48 -9.78 -2.68 -2.76
CA TRP A 48 -8.91 -1.50 -2.59
C TRP A 48 -7.46 -1.85 -2.22
N LEU A 49 -7.24 -2.94 -1.48
CA LEU A 49 -5.92 -3.48 -1.15
C LEU A 49 -5.60 -4.75 -1.95
N GLY A 50 -6.20 -4.93 -3.13
CA GLY A 50 -5.94 -6.08 -3.99
C GLY A 50 -4.52 -6.06 -4.54
N LEU A 51 -3.95 -7.24 -4.79
CA LEU A 51 -2.67 -7.40 -5.51
C LEU A 51 -2.67 -6.65 -6.86
N CYS A 52 -3.83 -6.59 -7.52
CA CYS A 52 -4.03 -5.88 -8.78
C CYS A 52 -3.85 -4.36 -8.71
N ASN A 53 -3.79 -3.75 -7.52
CA ASN A 53 -3.60 -2.31 -7.38
C ASN A 53 -2.14 -1.87 -7.35
N GLY A 54 -1.19 -2.78 -7.60
CA GLY A 54 0.24 -2.46 -7.60
C GLY A 54 0.81 -2.14 -6.20
N LEU A 55 0.04 -2.40 -5.14
CA LEU A 55 0.45 -2.20 -3.75
C LEU A 55 1.28 -3.36 -3.20
N PHE A 56 1.42 -4.45 -3.94
CA PHE A 56 2.18 -5.61 -3.50
C PHE A 56 3.67 -5.44 -3.79
N LEU A 57 4.45 -5.34 -2.72
CA LEU A 57 5.90 -5.09 -2.79
C LEU A 57 6.73 -6.39 -2.88
N GLY A 58 6.12 -7.56 -2.72
CA GLY A 58 6.84 -8.83 -2.60
C GLY A 58 6.94 -9.33 -1.16
N ASP A 59 7.74 -10.38 -0.98
CA ASP A 59 8.11 -10.83 0.35
C ASP A 59 9.05 -9.79 0.98
N ILE A 60 8.75 -9.39 2.21
CA ILE A 60 9.59 -8.48 2.98
C ILE A 60 10.85 -9.26 3.41
N PRO A 61 12.07 -8.77 3.12
CA PRO A 61 13.32 -9.41 3.56
C PRO A 61 13.32 -9.64 5.08
N PRO A 62 13.91 -10.74 5.59
CA PRO A 62 13.91 -11.07 7.01
C PRO A 62 14.39 -9.92 7.90
N GLU A 63 15.38 -9.16 7.43
CA GLU A 63 15.96 -8.02 8.12
C GLU A 63 15.00 -6.83 8.26
N LEU A 64 13.94 -6.80 7.45
CA LEU A 64 12.96 -5.71 7.39
C LEU A 64 11.59 -6.11 7.96
N GLN A 65 11.42 -7.35 8.45
CA GLN A 65 10.11 -7.86 8.90
C GLN A 65 9.68 -7.32 10.28
N ASP A 66 10.63 -6.95 11.14
CA ASP A 66 10.38 -6.57 12.54
C ASP A 66 10.83 -5.13 12.85
N LEU A 67 10.71 -4.24 11.87
CA LEU A 67 11.04 -2.84 12.05
C LEU A 67 9.96 -2.14 12.85
N THR A 68 10.37 -1.35 13.82
CA THR A 68 9.50 -0.35 14.46
C THR A 68 9.11 0.72 13.46
N ILE A 69 8.01 1.44 13.72
CA ILE A 69 7.55 2.57 12.90
C ILE A 69 8.67 3.60 12.68
N ILE A 70 9.54 3.79 13.68
CA ILE A 70 10.68 4.71 13.60
C ILE A 70 11.72 4.18 12.61
N GLU A 71 12.10 2.90 12.71
CA GLU A 71 13.09 2.27 11.82
C GLU A 71 12.60 2.22 10.37
N GLU A 72 11.34 1.81 10.16
CA GLU A 72 10.71 1.83 8.83
C GLU A 72 10.74 3.24 8.22
N SER A 73 10.41 4.26 9.03
CA SER A 73 10.46 5.66 8.59
C SER A 73 11.88 6.15 8.23
N MET A 74 12.92 5.62 8.91
CA MET A 74 14.31 5.97 8.61
C MET A 74 14.76 5.43 7.25
N ILE A 75 14.34 4.22 6.88
CA ILE A 75 14.77 3.56 5.63
C ILE A 75 13.80 3.77 4.44
N ALA A 76 12.61 4.32 4.67
CA ALA A 76 11.61 4.53 3.63
C ALA A 76 12.13 5.42 2.49
N LEU A 77 12.03 4.92 1.25
CA LEU A 77 12.33 5.69 0.03
C LEU A 77 11.41 6.90 -0.14
N CYS A 78 10.14 6.75 0.24
CA CYS A 78 9.12 7.80 0.23
C CYS A 78 8.58 7.98 1.64
N ARG A 79 8.81 9.16 2.24
CA ARG A 79 8.29 9.50 3.57
C ARG A 79 7.02 10.33 3.42
N ALA A 80 5.87 9.78 3.78
CA ALA A 80 4.67 10.58 3.95
C ALA A 80 4.89 11.51 5.16
N LYS A 81 5.08 12.81 4.91
CA LYS A 81 5.18 13.81 5.97
C LYS A 81 3.93 14.68 5.95
N CYS A 82 3.22 14.74 7.08
CA CYS A 82 2.18 15.72 7.33
C CYS A 82 2.73 16.74 8.33
N TYR A 83 2.78 18.02 7.94
CA TYR A 83 3.20 19.10 8.83
C TYR A 83 1.97 19.86 9.31
N VAL A 84 1.80 19.93 10.62
CA VAL A 84 0.84 20.85 11.25
C VAL A 84 1.63 22.04 11.73
N ILE A 85 1.52 23.17 11.03
CA ILE A 85 2.21 24.42 11.36
C ILE A 85 1.20 25.35 12.01
N GLN A 86 1.42 25.70 13.27
CA GLN A 86 0.66 26.74 13.95
C GLN A 86 1.29 28.09 13.62
N LEU A 87 0.56 28.91 12.85
CA LEU A 87 0.96 30.28 12.57
C LEU A 87 0.63 31.16 13.78
N LYS A 88 1.54 32.09 14.10
CA LYS A 88 1.32 33.16 15.08
C LYS A 88 1.36 34.49 14.33
N GLU A 89 0.47 35.40 14.67
CA GLU A 89 0.58 36.79 14.24
C GLU A 89 1.59 37.50 15.16
N ASP A 90 2.66 38.02 14.58
CA ASP A 90 3.48 39.02 15.23
C ASP A 90 2.81 40.38 14.98
N ILE A 91 2.12 40.89 16.01
CA ILE A 91 1.55 42.24 15.97
C ILE A 91 2.72 43.22 16.17
N THR A 92 3.40 43.59 15.10
CA THR A 92 4.22 44.81 15.11
C THR A 92 3.28 46.00 15.06
N GLU A 93 3.06 46.63 16.22
CA GLU A 93 2.41 47.92 16.32
C GLU A 93 3.24 48.95 15.53
N PHE A 94 2.71 49.40 14.40
CA PHE A 94 3.24 50.58 13.72
C PHE A 94 2.66 51.80 14.43
N GLU A 95 3.47 52.50 15.22
CA GLU A 95 3.11 53.83 15.73
C GLU A 95 3.06 54.79 14.53
N ASP A 96 1.86 55.18 14.13
CA ASP A 96 1.63 56.24 13.16
C ASP A 96 2.15 57.57 13.74
N ALA A 97 3.35 57.98 13.29
CA ALA A 97 3.87 59.31 13.51
C ALA A 97 2.96 60.33 12.80
N SER A 98 2.00 60.87 13.55
CA SER A 98 1.18 61.99 13.13
C SER A 98 2.06 63.24 13.03
N VAL A 99 2.12 63.77 11.82
CA VAL A 99 2.81 64.99 11.39
C VAL A 99 2.33 66.20 12.22
N GLN A 100 3.27 66.93 12.83
CA GLN A 100 3.07 68.30 13.33
C GLN A 100 3.08 69.32 12.20
#